data_AF-A0A1J3DCP7-F1
#
_entry.id   AF-A0A1J3DCP7-F1
#
_cell.length_a   1.000
_cell.length_b   1.000
_cell.length_c   1.000
_cell.angle_alpha   90.00
_cell.angle_beta   90.00
_cell.angle_gamma   90.00
#
_symmetry.space_group_name_H-M   'P 1'
#
loop_
_entity.id
_entity.type
_entity.pdbx_description
1 polymer ?
#
loop_
_entity_poly.entity_id
_entity_poly.type
_entity_poly.pdbx_seq_one_letter_code
_entity_poly.pdbx_strand_id
1 'polypeptide(L)'
;LVEELGYPLSTLVAFPSCLKYTLEKMKLRFGMFSWLQERGKAVPKLAISSILVYSEKSFETRFVNRHPGGPKHFEELKKQLLCELNKNASKI
;
A
#
# COMPACT_ATOMS: atom_id res chain seq x y z
N LEU A 1 6.02 6.96 -4.39
CA LEU A 1 4.69 7.60 -4.57
C LEU A 1 4.58 8.21 -5.96
N VAL A 2 5.54 9.06 -6.36
CA VAL A 2 5.62 9.53 -7.75
C VAL A 2 6.19 8.44 -8.65
N GLU A 3 7.40 7.98 -8.37
CA GLU A 3 8.06 6.93 -9.17
C GLU A 3 7.39 5.56 -9.00
N GLU A 4 7.28 5.08 -7.76
CA GLU A 4 6.74 3.75 -7.46
C GLU A 4 5.26 3.53 -7.82
N LEU A 5 4.44 4.59 -7.85
CA LEU A 5 2.98 4.46 -7.97
C LEU A 5 2.36 5.31 -9.09
N GLY A 6 3.17 6.09 -9.80
CA GLY A 6 2.72 6.92 -10.91
C GLY A 6 1.81 8.10 -10.52
N TYR A 7 1.73 8.49 -9.24
CA TYR A 7 0.96 9.67 -8.86
C TYR A 7 1.76 10.94 -9.15
N PRO A 8 1.17 11.99 -9.75
CA PRO A 8 1.87 13.25 -9.96
C PRO A 8 2.19 13.91 -8.62
N LEU A 9 3.27 14.71 -8.56
CA LEU A 9 3.67 15.44 -7.36
C LEU A 9 2.55 16.35 -6.82
N SER A 10 1.68 16.86 -7.70
CA SER A 10 0.48 17.62 -7.32
C SER A 10 -0.45 16.85 -6.37
N THR A 11 -0.41 15.52 -6.38
CA THR A 11 -1.18 14.68 -5.43
C THR A 11 -0.70 14.88 -3.99
N LEU A 12 0.60 15.10 -3.79
CA LEU A 12 1.16 15.39 -2.47
C LEU A 12 0.73 16.76 -1.96
N VAL A 13 0.65 17.74 -2.86
CA VAL A 13 0.15 19.10 -2.55
C VAL A 13 -1.34 19.06 -2.21
N ALA A 14 -2.13 18.26 -2.93
CA ALA A 14 -3.56 18.11 -2.69
C ALA A 14 -3.90 17.26 -1.45
N PHE A 15 -3.01 16.34 -1.05
CA PHE A 15 -3.21 15.47 0.11
C PHE A 15 -1.93 15.34 0.97
N PRO A 16 -1.47 16.45 1.59
CA PRO A 16 -0.22 16.46 2.34
C PRO A 16 -0.28 15.60 3.61
N SER A 17 -1.47 15.31 4.11
CA SER A 17 -1.68 14.43 5.26
C SER A 17 -1.29 12.97 5.00
N CYS A 18 -1.01 12.56 3.75
CA CYS A 18 -0.41 11.25 3.51
C CYS A 18 0.94 11.06 4.19
N LEU A 19 1.68 12.16 4.43
CA LEU A 19 2.98 12.13 5.11
C LEU A 19 2.88 11.79 6.59
N LYS A 20 1.67 11.78 7.18
CA LYS A 20 1.44 11.36 8.57
C LYS A 20 1.47 9.83 8.73
N TYR A 21 1.41 9.07 7.64
CA TYR A 21 1.44 7.61 7.70
C TYR A 21 2.87 7.10 7.61
N THR A 22 3.15 5.98 8.27
CA THR A 22 4.47 5.35 8.21
C THR A 22 4.76 4.85 6.79
N LEU A 23 6.04 4.90 6.40
CA LEU A 23 6.49 4.36 5.10
C LEU A 23 6.12 2.89 4.94
N GLU A 24 6.15 2.10 6.02
CA GLU A 24 5.71 0.70 6.04
C GLU A 24 4.24 0.56 5.65
N LYS A 25 3.35 1.32 6.31
CA LYS A 25 1.92 1.31 6.00
C LYS A 25 1.64 1.73 4.56
N MET A 26 2.38 2.73 4.07
CA MET A 26 2.28 3.17 2.68
C MET A 26 2.71 2.04 1.73
N LYS A 27 3.94 1.52 1.86
CA LYS A 27 4.48 0.45 1.02
C LYS A 27 3.57 -0.77 0.99
N LEU A 28 3.12 -1.24 2.15
CA LEU A 28 2.25 -2.42 2.26
C LEU A 28 0.94 -2.25 1.48
N ARG A 29 0.25 -1.13 1.72
CA ARG A 29 -1.06 -0.89 1.10
C ARG A 29 -0.97 -0.62 -0.38
N PHE A 30 0.05 0.10 -0.79
CA PHE A 30 0.28 0.37 -2.19
C PHE A 30 0.72 -0.88 -2.96
N GLY A 31 1.61 -1.70 -2.40
CA GLY A 31 1.99 -2.99 -3.01
C GLY A 31 0.77 -3.91 -3.20
N MET A 32 -0.07 -4.02 -2.18
CA MET A 32 -1.32 -4.77 -2.30
C MET A 32 -2.26 -4.20 -3.35
N PHE A 33 -2.34 -2.88 -3.45
CA PHE A 33 -3.19 -2.21 -4.42
C PHE A 33 -2.69 -2.42 -5.86
N SER A 34 -1.39 -2.28 -6.11
CA SER A 34 -0.77 -2.57 -7.41
C SER A 34 -1.02 -4.02 -7.84
N TRP A 35 -0.82 -4.97 -6.93
CA TRP A 35 -1.11 -6.39 -7.20
C TRP A 35 -2.57 -6.66 -7.55
N LEU A 36 -3.52 -5.94 -6.92
CA LEU A 36 -4.94 -6.01 -7.28
C LEU A 36 -5.22 -5.37 -8.64
N GLN A 37 -4.53 -4.29 -9.00
CA GLN A 37 -4.70 -3.61 -10.29
C GLN A 37 -4.25 -4.49 -11.45
N GLU A 38 -3.09 -5.15 -11.33
CA GLU A 38 -2.57 -6.12 -12.32
C GLU A 38 -3.55 -7.27 -12.60
N ARG A 39 -4.46 -7.55 -11.66
CA ARG A 39 -5.48 -8.60 -11.74
C ARG A 39 -6.88 -8.08 -12.04
N GLY A 40 -7.02 -6.79 -12.37
CA GLY A 40 -8.31 -6.15 -12.66
C GLY A 40 -9.27 -6.09 -11.45
N LYS A 41 -8.75 -6.15 -10.21
CA LYS A 41 -9.54 -6.12 -8.97
C LYS A 41 -9.52 -4.76 -8.26
N ALA A 42 -8.81 -3.78 -8.81
CA ALA A 42 -8.72 -2.42 -8.30
C ALA A 42 -8.76 -1.39 -9.43
N VAL A 43 -9.32 -0.21 -9.13
CA VAL A 43 -9.44 0.89 -10.09
C VAL A 43 -8.07 1.56 -10.28
N PRO A 44 -7.62 1.85 -11.52
CA PRO A 44 -6.30 2.43 -11.79
C PRO A 44 -5.98 3.76 -11.07
N LYS A 45 -6.99 4.57 -10.74
CA LYS A 45 -6.83 5.96 -10.27
C LYS A 45 -7.57 6.24 -8.96
N LEU A 46 -7.56 5.29 -8.02
CA LEU A 46 -8.20 5.52 -6.72
C LEU A 46 -7.44 6.62 -5.94
N ALA A 47 -8.15 7.49 -5.24
CA ALA A 47 -7.51 8.53 -4.43
C ALA A 47 -6.60 7.92 -3.35
N ILE A 48 -5.41 8.50 -3.15
CA ILE A 48 -4.43 8.04 -2.14
C ILE A 48 -5.05 7.98 -0.74
N SER A 49 -5.89 8.96 -0.39
CA SER A 49 -6.63 8.98 0.87
C SER A 49 -7.48 7.71 1.06
N SER A 50 -8.12 7.21 0.00
CA SER A 50 -8.91 5.97 0.04
C SER A 50 -8.06 4.72 0.24
N ILE A 51 -6.75 4.78 -0.01
CA ILE A 51 -5.84 3.66 0.25
C ILE A 51 -5.34 3.74 1.69
N LEU A 52 -4.99 4.94 2.18
CA LEU A 52 -4.26 5.12 3.44
C LEU A 52 -5.14 5.32 4.69
N VAL A 53 -6.34 5.89 4.55
CA VAL A 53 -7.17 6.33 5.69
C VAL A 53 -7.80 5.16 6.44
N TYR A 54 -8.14 4.06 5.75
CA TYR A 54 -8.82 2.92 6.39
C TYR A 54 -8.02 2.33 7.55
N SER A 55 -8.70 1.78 8.56
CA SER A 55 -8.07 0.86 9.52
C SER A 55 -7.58 -0.40 8.80
N GLU A 56 -6.70 -1.17 9.42
CA GLU A 56 -6.17 -2.40 8.80
C GLU A 56 -7.29 -3.40 8.47
N LYS A 57 -8.15 -3.72 9.45
CA LYS A 57 -9.32 -4.58 9.24
C LYS A 57 -10.24 -4.09 8.10
N SER A 58 -10.48 -2.78 8.03
CA SER A 58 -11.30 -2.20 6.96
C SER A 58 -10.61 -2.28 5.60
N PHE A 59 -9.29 -2.07 5.56
CA PHE A 59 -8.50 -2.20 4.35
C PHE A 59 -8.51 -3.64 3.82
N GLU A 60 -8.33 -4.62 4.70
CA GLU A 60 -8.38 -6.03 4.35
C GLU A 60 -9.74 -6.44 3.75
N THR A 61 -10.81 -6.07 4.45
CA THR A 61 -12.18 -6.37 4.01
C THR A 61 -12.50 -5.72 2.67
N ARG A 62 -12.08 -4.46 2.49
CA ARG A 62 -12.43 -3.66 1.31
C ARG A 62 -11.57 -3.94 0.10
N PHE A 63 -10.30 -4.30 0.26
CA PHE A 63 -9.34 -4.46 -0.83
C PHE A 63 -8.76 -5.86 -0.91
N VAL A 64 -8.16 -6.35 0.20
CA VAL A 64 -7.45 -7.64 0.19
C VAL A 64 -8.38 -8.78 -0.20
N ASN A 65 -9.59 -8.80 0.35
CA ASN A 65 -10.57 -9.86 0.11
C ASN A 65 -11.25 -9.80 -1.27
N ARG A 66 -10.90 -8.84 -2.15
CA ARG A 66 -11.43 -8.78 -3.53
C ARG A 66 -10.89 -9.86 -4.43
N HIS A 67 -9.81 -10.53 -4.03
CA HIS A 67 -9.20 -11.62 -4.77
C HIS A 67 -9.02 -12.83 -3.85
N PRO A 68 -9.32 -14.07 -4.29
CA PRO A 68 -9.16 -15.27 -3.46
C PRO A 68 -7.74 -15.46 -2.92
N GLY A 69 -6.72 -15.16 -3.73
CA GLY A 69 -5.31 -15.15 -3.32
C GLY A 69 -4.85 -13.91 -2.55
N GLY A 70 -5.73 -12.93 -2.33
CA GLY A 70 -5.38 -11.64 -1.73
C GLY A 70 -4.83 -11.76 -0.31
N PRO A 71 -5.50 -12.47 0.62
CA PRO A 71 -4.99 -12.65 1.99
C PRO A 71 -3.59 -13.27 2.04
N LYS A 72 -3.35 -14.30 1.22
CA LYS A 72 -2.04 -14.95 1.12
C LYS A 72 -0.96 -13.97 0.67
N HIS A 73 -1.21 -13.23 -0.42
CA HIS A 73 -0.25 -12.26 -0.94
C HIS A 73 -0.01 -11.09 0.03
N PHE A 74 -1.05 -10.64 0.74
CA PHE A 74 -0.92 -9.57 1.71
C PHE A 74 -0.01 -9.97 2.89
N GLU A 75 -0.12 -11.20 3.38
CA GLU A 75 0.78 -11.74 4.40
C GLU A 75 2.22 -11.93 3.90
N GLU A 76 2.40 -12.31 2.63
CA GLU A 76 3.73 -12.35 1.99
C GLU A 76 4.37 -10.95 1.94
N LEU A 77 3.60 -9.93 1.55
CA LEU A 77 4.05 -8.53 1.55
C LEU A 77 4.43 -8.04 2.96
N LYS A 78 3.63 -8.36 3.98
CA LYS A 78 3.95 -8.02 5.38
C LYS A 78 5.31 -8.61 5.79
N LYS A 79 5.54 -9.89 5.48
CA LYS A 79 6.80 -10.58 5.79
C LYS A 79 7.99 -9.97 5.06
N GLN A 80 7.84 -9.65 3.77
CA GLN A 80 8.88 -9.02 2.97
C GLN A 80 9.31 -7.67 3.56
N LEU A 81 8.34 -6.82 3.92
CA LEU A 81 8.61 -5.51 4.52
C LEU A 81 9.28 -5.62 5.90
N LEU A 82 8.84 -6.56 6.74
CA LEU A 82 9.50 -6.84 8.03
C LEU A 82 10.98 -7.23 7.82
N CYS A 83 11.26 -8.08 6.84
CA CYS A 83 12.63 -8.47 6.52
C CYS A 83 13.47 -7.29 5.99
N GLU A 84 12.91 -6.39 5.19
CA GLU A 84 13.61 -5.18 4.74
C GLU A 84 13.97 -4.25 5.90
N LEU A 85 13.03 -4.02 6.83
CA LEU A 85 13.26 -3.18 8.00
C LEU A 85 14.37 -3.74 8.89
N ASN A 86 14.35 -5.06 9.14
CA ASN A 86 15.37 -5.72 9.94
C ASN A 86 16.77 -5.63 9.28
N LYS A 87 16.86 -5.80 7.96
CA LYS A 87 18.12 -5.65 7.21
C LYS A 87 18.68 -4.23 7.28
N ASN A 88 17.81 -3.22 7.30
CA ASN A 88 18.23 -1.83 7.39
C ASN A 88 18.64 -1.45 8.82
N ALA A 89 17.99 -2.01 9.84
CA ALA A 89 18.36 -1.82 11.24
C ALA A 89 19.71 -2.48 11.59
N SER A 90 20.06 -3.61 10.98
CA SER A 90 21.37 -4.27 11.19
C SER A 90 22.54 -3.63 10.43
N LYS A 91 22.29 -2.58 9.64
CA LYS A 91 23.31 -1.82 8.89
C LYS A 91 23.68 -0.48 9.54
N ILE A 92 23.06 -0.15 10.68
CA ILE A 92 23.30 1.04 11.50
C ILE A 92 24.01 0.58 12.77
#